data_AF-A0A945UXH5-F1
#
_entry.id   AF-A0A945UXH5-F1
#
_cell.length_a   1.000
_cell.length_b   1.000
_cell.length_c   1.000
_cell.angle_alpha   90.00
_cell.angle_beta   90.00
_cell.angle_gamma   90.00
#
_symmetry.space_group_name_H-M   'P 1'
#
loop_
_entity.id
_entity.type
_entity.pdbx_description
1 polymer ?
#
loop_
_entity_poly.entity_id
_entity_poly.type
_entity_poly.pdbx_seq_one_letter_code
_entity_poly.pdbx_strand_id
1 'polypeptide(L)'
;MIPIDSDSTIPEINSADLVDWKAFDSLLDITEAWDEPQMMIDLLKQYEFDAQKTLTEAGELGPGSHTDMQRVLHKLKGASGSIAFQEVVARVRILHDPITSPAEVEKPRLLLEIRKAIAQSLAAVRSRYPWLNVGRV
;
A
#
# COMPACT_ATOMS: atom_id res chain seq x y z
N MET A 1 -31.89 -28.65 6.98
CA MET A 1 -31.55 -27.52 6.07
C MET A 1 -30.81 -26.52 6.94
N ILE A 2 -29.48 -26.51 6.84
CA ILE A 2 -28.60 -25.66 7.68
C ILE A 2 -28.43 -24.34 6.92
N PRO A 3 -28.75 -23.17 7.50
CA PRO A 3 -28.43 -21.91 6.88
C PRO A 3 -26.91 -21.73 6.93
N ILE A 4 -26.32 -21.47 5.76
CA ILE A 4 -24.92 -21.11 5.64
C ILE A 4 -24.89 -19.61 5.92
N ASP A 5 -24.50 -19.23 7.13
CA ASP A 5 -24.13 -17.85 7.44
C ASP A 5 -22.88 -17.52 6.63
N SER A 6 -23.09 -17.00 5.41
CA SER A 6 -22.05 -16.35 4.62
C SER A 6 -21.79 -14.96 5.18
N ASP A 7 -21.30 -14.88 6.41
CA ASP A 7 -20.70 -13.66 6.94
C ASP A 7 -19.18 -13.77 6.79
N SER A 8 -18.72 -13.72 5.53
CA SER A 8 -17.33 -13.41 5.20
C SER A 8 -17.23 -11.89 5.06
N THR A 9 -17.55 -11.18 6.15
CA THR A 9 -17.23 -9.76 6.27
C THR A 9 -15.72 -9.64 6.40
N ILE A 10 -15.07 -9.36 5.27
CA ILE A 10 -13.75 -8.73 5.30
C ILE A 10 -13.90 -7.52 6.22
N PRO A 11 -13.06 -7.37 7.26
CA PRO A 11 -13.18 -6.24 8.16
C PRO A 11 -13.15 -4.96 7.33
N GLU A 12 -14.20 -4.13 7.47
CA GLU A 12 -14.13 -2.75 7.01
C GLU A 12 -12.94 -2.12 7.72
N ILE A 13 -11.85 -1.91 6.98
CA ILE A 13 -10.71 -1.17 7.51
C ILE A 13 -11.18 0.28 7.60
N ASN A 14 -11.77 0.64 8.74
CA ASN A 14 -12.02 2.02 9.19
C ASN A 14 -10.68 2.68 9.53
N SER A 15 -9.82 2.82 8.53
CA SER A 15 -8.58 3.57 8.62
C SER A 15 -8.89 4.97 8.13
N ALA A 16 -9.32 5.82 9.07
CA ALA A 16 -9.56 7.24 8.80
C ALA A 16 -8.29 7.97 8.33
N ASP A 17 -7.11 7.34 8.47
CA ASP A 17 -5.83 7.96 8.22
C ASP A 17 -5.04 7.18 7.15
N LEU A 18 -5.08 7.68 5.91
CA LEU A 18 -4.31 7.15 4.77
C LEU A 18 -2.79 7.08 5.04
N VAL A 19 -2.30 7.97 5.91
CA VAL A 19 -0.90 8.19 6.25
C VAL A 19 -0.80 8.32 7.76
N ASP A 20 0.16 7.65 8.40
CA ASP A 20 0.57 7.97 9.77
C ASP A 20 1.37 9.27 9.72
N TRP A 21 0.67 10.39 9.92
CA TRP A 21 1.25 11.71 9.77
C TRP A 21 2.39 11.98 10.76
N LYS A 22 2.34 11.42 11.97
CA LYS A 22 3.41 11.62 12.95
C LYS A 22 4.69 10.94 12.48
N ALA A 23 4.58 9.71 11.98
CA ALA A 23 5.71 8.99 11.42
C ALA A 23 6.21 9.63 10.12
N PHE A 24 5.31 10.11 9.27
CA PHE A 24 5.67 10.79 8.03
C PHE A 24 6.42 12.10 8.30
N ASP A 25 5.94 12.93 9.24
CA ASP A 25 6.59 14.19 9.61
C ASP A 25 7.99 13.92 10.19
N SER A 26 8.15 12.85 10.98
CA SER A 26 9.47 12.41 11.47
C SER A 26 10.40 11.97 10.33
N LEU A 27 9.86 11.36 9.28
CA LEU A 27 10.63 11.00 8.09
C LEU A 27 11.11 12.23 7.32
N LEU A 28 10.29 13.29 7.24
CA LEU A 28 10.71 14.57 6.66
C LEU A 28 11.89 15.18 7.42
N ASP A 29 11.86 15.12 8.76
CA ASP A 29 12.95 15.62 9.60
C ASP A 29 14.24 14.79 9.39
N ILE A 30 14.14 13.45 9.36
CA ILE A 30 15.28 12.54 9.15
C ILE A 30 15.94 12.74 7.79
N THR A 31 15.14 13.06 6.78
CA THR A 31 15.62 13.28 5.40
C THR A 31 15.98 14.72 5.10
N GLU A 32 15.91 15.61 6.11
CA GLU A 32 16.13 17.05 5.98
C GLU A 32 15.28 17.69 4.86
N ALA A 33 14.10 17.10 4.60
CA ALA A 33 13.29 17.41 3.42
C ALA A 33 12.71 18.83 3.41
N TRP A 34 12.68 19.50 4.56
CA TRP A 34 12.26 20.89 4.69
C TRP A 34 13.22 21.85 3.99
N ASP A 35 14.52 21.54 4.02
CA ASP A 35 15.59 22.33 3.42
C ASP A 35 16.00 21.75 2.05
N GLU A 36 16.12 20.42 1.96
CA GLU A 36 16.56 19.69 0.77
C GLU A 36 15.52 18.62 0.35
N PRO A 37 14.42 19.01 -0.31
CA PRO A 37 13.29 18.11 -0.55
C PRO A 37 13.58 17.00 -1.56
N GLN A 38 14.67 17.11 -2.34
CA GLN A 38 14.95 16.25 -3.49
C GLN A 38 15.06 14.77 -3.10
N MET A 39 15.67 14.46 -1.95
CA MET A 39 15.76 13.08 -1.46
C MET A 39 14.36 12.48 -1.22
N MET A 40 13.46 13.22 -0.57
CA MET A 40 12.09 12.76 -0.31
C MET A 40 11.28 12.61 -1.59
N ILE A 41 11.45 13.55 -2.52
CA ILE A 41 10.85 13.48 -3.86
C ILE A 41 11.24 12.18 -4.55
N ASP A 42 12.53 11.87 -4.58
CA ASP A 42 13.06 10.68 -5.27
C ASP A 42 12.62 9.41 -4.56
N LEU A 43 12.56 9.41 -3.22
CA LEU A 43 12.01 8.32 -2.43
C LEU A 43 10.55 8.02 -2.81
N LEU A 44 9.69 9.05 -2.87
CA LEU A 44 8.28 8.88 -3.20
C LEU A 44 8.09 8.41 -4.66
N LYS A 45 8.89 8.92 -5.60
CA LYS A 45 8.89 8.46 -7.00
C LYS A 45 9.30 7.01 -7.13
N GLN A 46 10.40 6.62 -6.46
CA GLN A 46 10.89 5.26 -6.46
C GLN A 46 9.86 4.30 -5.84
N TYR A 47 9.25 4.69 -4.72
CA TYR A 47 8.16 3.93 -4.12
C TYR A 47 6.98 3.73 -5.07
N GLU A 48 6.50 4.78 -5.72
CA GLU A 48 5.37 4.71 -6.67
C GLU A 48 5.67 3.73 -7.82
N PHE A 49 6.88 3.81 -8.38
CA PHE A 49 7.35 2.92 -9.44
C PHE A 49 7.44 1.45 -8.97
N ASP A 50 8.11 1.19 -7.85
CA ASP A 50 8.32 -0.16 -7.33
C ASP A 50 7.00 -0.80 -6.88
N ALA A 51 6.09 -0.01 -6.30
CA ALA A 51 4.78 -0.49 -5.90
C ALA A 51 3.94 -0.90 -7.11
N GLN A 52 3.95 -0.09 -8.17
CA GLN A 52 3.26 -0.41 -9.42
C GLN A 52 3.79 -1.70 -10.05
N LYS A 53 5.12 -1.86 -10.09
CA LYS A 53 5.78 -3.08 -10.58
C LYS A 53 5.37 -4.30 -9.76
N THR A 54 5.46 -4.20 -8.43
CA THR A 54 5.09 -5.28 -7.50
C THR A 54 3.63 -5.70 -7.66
N LEU A 55 2.71 -4.76 -7.83
CA LEU A 55 1.28 -5.07 -7.99
C LEU A 55 0.95 -5.67 -9.36
N THR A 56 1.74 -5.36 -10.39
CA THR A 56 1.63 -6.03 -11.68
C THR A 56 2.13 -7.46 -11.59
N GLU A 57 3.31 -7.68 -11.02
CA GLU A 57 3.85 -9.03 -10.77
C GLU A 57 2.87 -9.88 -9.94
N ALA A 58 2.27 -9.32 -8.89
CA ALA A 58 1.28 -10.01 -8.07
C ALA A 58 -0.01 -10.34 -8.84
N GLY A 59 -0.41 -9.50 -9.79
CA GLY A 59 -1.62 -9.71 -10.61
C GLY A 59 -1.45 -10.75 -11.72
N GLU A 60 -0.22 -11.05 -12.12
CA GLU A 60 0.12 -12.08 -13.10
C GLU A 60 0.22 -13.49 -12.49
N LEU A 61 0.21 -13.59 -11.16
CA LEU A 61 0.22 -14.87 -10.47
C LEU A 61 -1.08 -15.64 -10.70
N GLY A 62 -0.92 -16.91 -11.08
CA GLY A 62 -2.04 -17.81 -11.32
C GLY A 62 -2.72 -18.31 -10.04
N PRO A 63 -3.83 -19.07 -10.19
CA PRO A 63 -4.50 -19.70 -9.06
C PRO A 63 -3.55 -20.61 -8.27
N GLY A 64 -3.63 -20.60 -6.94
CA GLY A 64 -2.79 -21.44 -6.08
C GLY A 64 -1.41 -20.87 -5.75
N SER A 65 -1.05 -19.69 -6.27
CA SER A 65 0.23 -19.02 -6.00
C SER A 65 0.22 -18.12 -4.76
N HIS A 66 -0.53 -18.47 -3.70
CA HIS A 66 -0.64 -17.62 -2.50
C HIS A 66 0.71 -17.32 -1.84
N THR A 67 1.56 -18.34 -1.68
CA THR A 67 2.90 -18.17 -1.10
C THR A 67 3.78 -17.23 -1.92
N ASP A 68 3.68 -17.28 -3.26
CA ASP A 68 4.43 -16.37 -4.13
C ASP A 68 3.87 -14.96 -4.08
N MET A 69 2.55 -14.82 -3.97
CA MET A 69 1.89 -13.53 -3.77
C MET A 69 2.34 -12.87 -2.47
N GLN A 70 2.44 -13.64 -1.37
CA GLN A 70 3.00 -13.16 -0.11
C GLN A 70 4.43 -12.65 -0.28
N ARG A 71 5.29 -13.39 -0.98
CA ARG A 71 6.69 -13.00 -1.22
C ARG A 71 6.79 -11.70 -2.00
N VAL A 72 5.99 -11.56 -3.07
CA VAL A 72 5.94 -10.36 -3.89
C VAL A 72 5.46 -9.17 -3.05
N LEU A 73 4.36 -9.34 -2.31
CA LEU A 73 3.75 -8.29 -1.49
C LEU A 73 4.54 -7.94 -0.21
N HIS A 74 5.44 -8.80 0.25
CA HIS A 74 6.25 -8.56 1.44
C HIS A 74 7.08 -7.28 1.33
N LYS A 75 7.69 -7.06 0.16
CA LYS A 75 8.46 -5.84 -0.13
C LYS A 75 7.57 -4.60 -0.11
N LEU A 76 6.39 -4.67 -0.73
CA LEU A 76 5.44 -3.56 -0.74
C LEU A 76 4.95 -3.21 0.67
N LYS A 77 4.66 -4.22 1.51
CA LYS A 77 4.30 -4.01 2.92
C LYS A 77 5.40 -3.27 3.68
N GLY A 78 6.65 -3.73 3.52
CA GLY A 78 7.82 -3.12 4.17
C GLY A 78 8.01 -1.67 3.73
N ALA A 79 8.07 -1.44 2.41
CA ALA A 79 8.26 -0.11 1.83
C ALA A 79 7.14 0.87 2.26
N SER A 80 5.88 0.42 2.23
CA SER A 80 4.74 1.24 2.65
C SER A 80 4.79 1.60 4.14
N GLY A 81 5.28 0.69 4.99
CA GLY A 81 5.51 0.97 6.40
C GLY A 81 6.62 1.98 6.62
N SER A 82 7.72 1.89 5.86
CA SER A 82 8.85 2.82 5.95
C SER A 82 8.51 4.24 5.54
N ILE A 83 7.52 4.44 4.65
CA ILE A 83 7.02 5.77 4.26
C ILE A 83 5.68 6.15 4.94
N ALA A 84 5.33 5.46 6.02
CA ALA A 84 4.15 5.75 6.84
C ALA A 84 2.78 5.64 6.11
N PHE A 85 2.67 4.88 5.03
CA PHE A 85 1.41 4.64 4.31
C PHE A 85 0.61 3.51 4.96
N GLN A 86 0.07 3.78 6.14
CA GLN A 86 -0.56 2.76 6.98
C GLN A 86 -1.77 2.08 6.33
N GLU A 87 -2.55 2.80 5.51
CA GLU A 87 -3.68 2.21 4.80
C GLU A 87 -3.23 1.17 3.76
N VAL A 88 -2.14 1.47 3.05
CA VAL A 88 -1.52 0.52 2.12
C VAL A 88 -1.04 -0.71 2.88
N VAL A 89 -0.38 -0.52 4.02
CA VAL A 89 0.06 -1.62 4.89
C VAL A 89 -1.12 -2.49 5.33
N ALA A 90 -2.23 -1.87 5.74
CA ALA A 90 -3.43 -2.58 6.19
C ALA A 90 -4.05 -3.43 5.06
N ARG A 91 -4.18 -2.87 3.86
CA ARG A 91 -4.71 -3.61 2.69
C ARG A 91 -3.78 -4.71 2.22
N VAL A 92 -2.47 -4.46 2.17
CA VAL A 92 -1.48 -5.48 1.80
C VAL A 92 -1.50 -6.64 2.79
N ARG A 93 -1.72 -6.39 4.09
CA ARG A 93 -1.81 -7.46 5.11
C ARG A 93 -2.90 -8.48 4.82
N ILE A 94 -4.02 -8.08 4.20
CA ILE A 94 -5.11 -9.02 3.83
C ILE A 94 -4.60 -10.08 2.85
N LEU A 95 -3.81 -9.68 1.85
CA LEU A 95 -3.25 -10.59 0.84
C LEU A 95 -1.95 -11.27 1.31
N HIS A 96 -1.24 -10.67 2.27
CA HIS A 96 0.01 -11.17 2.81
C HIS A 96 -0.19 -12.12 4.01
N ASP A 97 -1.39 -12.31 4.55
CA ASP A 97 -1.62 -13.12 5.75
C ASP A 97 -1.21 -14.60 5.51
N PRO A 98 -0.28 -15.16 6.32
CA PRO A 98 0.16 -16.55 6.24
C PRO A 98 -0.90 -17.57 6.64
N ILE A 99 -1.89 -17.16 7.43
CA ILE A 99 -2.94 -18.03 7.99
C ILE A 99 -4.17 -17.99 7.08
N THR A 100 -4.51 -16.81 6.57
CA THR A 100 -5.76 -16.59 5.83
C THR A 100 -5.46 -16.19 4.40
N SER A 101 -5.75 -17.07 3.43
CA SER A 101 -5.75 -16.70 2.01
C SER A 101 -7.15 -16.23 1.61
N PRO A 102 -7.30 -15.02 1.06
CA PRO A 102 -8.54 -14.62 0.38
C PRO A 102 -8.87 -15.58 -0.76
N ALA A 103 -10.16 -15.66 -1.13
CA ALA A 103 -10.57 -16.45 -2.27
C ALA A 103 -9.94 -15.90 -3.56
N GLU A 104 -9.58 -16.78 -4.51
CA GLU A 104 -8.90 -16.39 -5.76
C GLU A 104 -9.68 -15.31 -6.54
N VAL A 105 -11.01 -15.37 -6.50
CA VAL A 105 -11.91 -14.39 -7.15
C VAL A 105 -11.84 -13.00 -6.53
N GLU A 106 -11.38 -12.87 -5.29
CA GLU A 106 -11.30 -11.59 -4.58
C GLU A 106 -9.95 -10.90 -4.76
N LYS A 107 -8.89 -11.66 -5.08
CA LYS A 107 -7.52 -11.14 -5.18
C LYS A 107 -7.40 -9.98 -6.18
N PRO A 108 -8.01 -10.01 -7.38
CA PRO A 108 -7.97 -8.88 -8.30
C PRO A 108 -8.57 -7.60 -7.71
N ARG A 109 -9.69 -7.72 -6.97
CA ARG A 109 -10.33 -6.58 -6.29
C ARG A 109 -9.42 -6.03 -5.18
N LEU A 110 -8.82 -6.90 -4.37
CA LEU A 110 -7.92 -6.51 -3.29
C LEU A 110 -6.64 -5.82 -3.83
N LEU A 111 -6.06 -6.32 -4.92
CA LEU A 111 -4.94 -5.65 -5.59
C LEU A 111 -5.33 -4.26 -6.12
N LEU A 112 -6.53 -4.12 -6.69
CA LEU A 112 -7.04 -2.82 -7.14
C LEU A 112 -7.22 -1.85 -5.95
N GLU A 113 -7.69 -2.35 -4.83
CA GLU A 113 -7.84 -1.59 -3.59
C GLU A 113 -6.50 -1.11 -3.03
N ILE A 114 -5.45 -1.94 -3.09
CA ILE A 114 -4.09 -1.53 -2.72
C ILE A 114 -3.61 -0.41 -3.66
N ARG A 115 -3.83 -0.53 -4.98
CA ARG A 115 -3.48 0.53 -5.95
C ARG A 115 -4.18 1.86 -5.62
N LYS A 116 -5.47 1.82 -5.27
CA LYS A 116 -6.24 3.00 -4.87
C LYS A 116 -5.68 3.64 -3.60
N ALA A 117 -5.37 2.84 -2.58
CA ALA A 117 -4.79 3.34 -1.34
C ALA A 117 -3.44 4.03 -1.58
N ILE A 118 -2.56 3.45 -2.41
CA ILE A 118 -1.28 4.08 -2.77
C ILE A 118 -1.50 5.45 -3.41
N ALA A 119 -2.38 5.52 -4.41
CA ALA A 119 -2.68 6.78 -5.09
C ALA A 119 -3.25 7.84 -4.14
N GLN A 120 -4.13 7.42 -3.21
CA GLN A 120 -4.72 8.30 -2.20
C GLN A 120 -3.69 8.79 -1.18
N SER A 121 -2.81 7.92 -0.66
CA SER A 121 -1.75 8.30 0.27
C SER A 121 -0.75 9.27 -0.38
N LEU A 122 -0.31 8.99 -1.62
CA LEU A 122 0.56 9.90 -2.38
C LEU A 122 -0.10 11.26 -2.62
N ALA A 123 -1.38 11.27 -3.00
CA ALA A 123 -2.14 12.51 -3.20
C ALA A 123 -2.30 13.29 -1.89
N ALA A 124 -2.55 12.62 -0.77
CA ALA A 124 -2.65 13.24 0.54
C ALA A 124 -1.34 13.91 0.95
N VAL A 125 -0.20 13.21 0.82
CA VAL A 125 1.14 13.77 1.07
C VAL A 125 1.39 14.99 0.21
N ARG A 126 1.16 14.88 -1.10
CA ARG A 126 1.38 15.95 -2.08
C ARG A 126 0.44 17.14 -1.88
N SER A 127 -0.74 16.94 -1.29
CA SER A 127 -1.67 18.01 -0.92
C SER A 127 -1.22 18.74 0.34
N ARG A 128 -0.69 18.01 1.33
CA ARG A 128 -0.21 18.59 2.60
C ARG A 128 1.15 19.28 2.44
N TYR A 129 2.01 18.72 1.59
CA TYR A 129 3.36 19.21 1.29
C TYR A 129 3.50 19.49 -0.22
N PRO A 130 2.97 20.62 -0.72
CA PRO A 130 2.91 20.87 -2.16
C PRO A 130 4.27 20.90 -2.87
N TRP A 131 5.35 21.23 -2.16
CA TRP A 131 6.72 21.23 -2.67
C TRP A 131 7.26 19.83 -2.97
N LEU A 132 6.58 18.76 -2.54
CA LEU A 132 6.85 17.38 -2.97
C LEU A 132 6.23 17.06 -4.35
N ASN A 133 5.46 17.97 -4.95
CA ASN A 133 5.00 17.84 -6.33
C ASN A 133 6.11 18.25 -7.29
N VAL A 134 6.75 17.28 -7.94
CA VAL A 134 7.76 17.59 -8.96
C VAL A 134 7.51 16.74 -10.19
N GLY A 135 6.92 17.38 -11.19
CA GLY A 135 6.76 16.89 -12.56
C GLY A 135 5.93 15.62 -12.65
N ARG A 136 4.62 15.75 -12.90
CA ARG A 136 3.89 14.70 -13.61
C ARG A 136 4.63 14.51 -14.94
N VAL A 137 5.30 13.36 -15.09
CA VAL A 137 5.75 12.90 -16.41
C VAL A 137 4.52 12.51 -17.21
#